data_AF-A0A7J2NTC6-F1
#
_entry.id   AF-A0A7J2NTC6-F1
#
_cell.length_a   1.000
_cell.length_b   1.000
_cell.length_c   1.000
_cell.angle_alpha   90.00
_cell.angle_beta   90.00
_cell.angle_gamma   90.00
#
_symmetry.space_group_name_H-M   'P 1'
#
loop_
_entity.id
_entity.type
_entity.pdbx_description
1 polymer ?
#
loop_
_entity_poly.entity_id
_entity_poly.type
_entity_poly.pdbx_seq_one_letter_code
_entity_poly.pdbx_strand_id
1 'polypeptide(L)'
;MPTDIFKKMMKHHMEDVLYLEREMRNLDIFTEKRMEVLKIVRHEHPKSIRKLAEHLDRDIKNVFEDLMLLKKARLIEFVKEGRCKRPVVRKKIIVIRLE
;
A
#
# COMPACT_ATOMS: atom_id res chain seq x y z
N MET A 1 33.65 7.28 -9.47
CA MET A 1 32.28 7.67 -9.86
C MET A 1 31.43 6.42 -9.79
N PRO A 2 30.26 6.40 -9.14
CA PRO A 2 29.40 5.21 -9.18
C PRO A 2 29.03 4.94 -10.65
N THR A 3 29.41 3.77 -11.17
CA THR A 3 29.08 3.30 -12.51
C THR A 3 27.57 3.32 -12.75
N ASP A 4 27.12 3.49 -13.99
CA ASP A 4 25.69 3.56 -14.36
C ASP A 4 24.86 2.37 -13.84
N ILE A 5 25.51 1.20 -13.69
CA ILE A 5 24.94 0.00 -13.06
C ILE A 5 24.53 0.28 -11.61
N PHE A 6 25.36 0.97 -10.82
CA PHE A 6 25.10 1.27 -9.42
C PHE A 6 23.95 2.27 -9.24
N LYS A 7 23.92 3.33 -10.08
CA LYS A 7 22.78 4.27 -10.12
C LYS A 7 21.47 3.56 -10.49
N LYS A 8 21.50 2.68 -11.50
CA LYS A 8 20.34 1.89 -11.92
C LYS A 8 19.85 0.95 -10.83
N MET A 9 20.78 0.30 -10.12
CA MET A 9 20.49 -0.59 -9.00
C MET A 9 19.86 0.18 -7.82
N MET A 10 20.46 1.30 -7.42
CA MET A 10 19.94 2.18 -6.36
C MET A 10 18.55 2.72 -6.69
N LYS A 11 18.32 3.16 -7.94
CA LYS A 11 17.00 3.62 -8.40
C LYS A 11 15.93 2.53 -8.23
N HIS A 12 16.24 1.29 -8.62
CA HIS A 12 15.32 0.17 -8.51
C HIS A 12 14.98 -0.18 -7.06
N HIS A 13 15.94 -0.03 -6.13
CA HIS A 13 15.70 -0.19 -4.69
C HIS A 13 14.92 0.98 -4.09
N MET A 14 15.12 2.20 -4.57
CA MET A 14 14.37 3.38 -4.11
C MET A 14 12.90 3.35 -4.57
N GLU A 15 12.58 2.72 -5.71
CA GLU A 15 11.19 2.53 -6.15
C GLU A 15 10.35 1.70 -5.18
N ASP A 16 10.98 0.84 -4.37
CA ASP A 16 10.32 0.02 -3.35
C ASP A 16 10.09 0.76 -2.03
N VAL A 17 10.66 1.95 -1.84
CA VAL A 17 10.56 2.73 -0.61
C VAL A 17 9.59 3.90 -0.79
N LEU A 18 8.72 4.12 0.19
CA LEU A 18 7.93 5.35 0.33
C LEU A 18 8.46 6.17 1.49
N TYR A 19 8.94 7.38 1.21
CA TYR A 19 9.30 8.36 2.22
C TYR A 19 8.11 9.25 2.52
N LEU A 20 7.73 9.33 3.80
CA LEU A 20 6.68 10.20 4.27
C LEU A 20 7.27 11.27 5.19
N GLU A 21 7.14 12.53 4.76
CA GLU A 21 7.39 13.71 5.58
C GLU A 21 6.19 13.91 6.52
N ARG A 22 6.48 14.18 7.80
CA ARG A 22 5.52 14.07 8.89
C ARG A 22 4.46 15.17 8.80
N GLU A 23 3.23 14.78 8.47
CA GLU A 23 2.03 15.49 8.94
C GLU A 23 1.33 14.56 9.93
N MET A 24 0.80 15.04 11.06
CA MET A 24 0.04 14.18 12.00
C MET A 24 -1.11 13.44 11.28
N ARG A 25 -1.67 14.04 10.23
CA ARG A 25 -2.65 13.45 9.31
C ARG A 25 -2.17 12.15 8.62
N ASN A 26 -0.87 11.98 8.46
CA ASN A 26 -0.26 10.79 7.86
C ASN A 26 -0.08 9.66 8.89
N LEU A 27 -0.09 9.92 10.20
CA LEU A 27 -0.03 8.84 11.19
C LEU A 27 -1.38 8.15 11.37
N ASP A 28 -2.48 8.90 11.23
CA ASP A 28 -3.83 8.34 11.26
C ASP A 28 -4.06 7.30 10.17
N ILE A 29 -3.26 7.28 9.08
CA ILE A 29 -3.37 6.22 8.06
C ILE A 29 -2.87 4.86 8.55
N PHE A 30 -2.01 4.83 9.57
CA PHE A 30 -1.33 3.62 10.05
C PHE A 30 -2.04 2.97 11.24
N THR A 31 -3.38 3.00 11.25
CA THR A 31 -4.15 2.22 12.22
C THR A 31 -3.91 0.73 12.04
N GLU A 32 -4.07 -0.04 13.11
CA GLU A 32 -3.92 -1.50 13.09
C GLU A 32 -4.74 -2.16 11.98
N LYS A 33 -6.01 -1.75 11.82
CA LYS A 33 -6.91 -2.24 10.77
C LYS A 33 -6.41 -1.96 9.35
N ARG A 34 -5.73 -0.83 9.12
CA ARG A 34 -5.17 -0.49 7.80
C ARG A 34 -3.85 -1.19 7.55
N MET A 35 -3.06 -1.40 8.59
CA MET A 35 -1.87 -2.25 8.52
C MET A 35 -2.23 -3.70 8.18
N GLU A 36 -3.32 -4.21 8.73
CA GLU A 36 -3.86 -5.53 8.39
C GLU A 36 -4.29 -5.61 6.92
N VAL A 37 -5.03 -4.61 6.41
CA VAL A 37 -5.37 -4.50 4.98
C VAL A 37 -4.11 -4.58 4.11
N LEU A 38 -3.07 -3.79 4.43
CA LEU A 38 -1.82 -3.79 3.67
C LEU A 38 -1.13 -5.16 3.70
N LYS A 39 -1.11 -5.84 4.86
CA LYS A 39 -0.56 -7.19 5.00
C LYS A 39 -1.31 -8.19 4.11
N ILE A 40 -2.63 -8.28 4.23
CA ILE A 40 -3.43 -9.24 3.45
C ILE A 40 -3.36 -8.96 1.95
N VAL A 41 -3.42 -7.70 1.51
CA VAL A 41 -3.27 -7.36 0.09
C VAL A 41 -1.92 -7.83 -0.45
N ARG A 42 -0.86 -7.76 0.37
CA ARG A 42 0.49 -8.17 0.00
C ARG A 42 0.69 -9.69 0.01
N HIS A 43 0.07 -10.41 0.94
CA HIS A 43 0.27 -11.86 1.11
C HIS A 43 -0.71 -12.69 0.28
N GLU A 44 -1.99 -12.32 0.28
CA GLU A 44 -3.06 -13.13 -0.33
C GLU A 44 -3.42 -12.69 -1.76
N HIS A 45 -2.90 -11.53 -2.20
CA HIS A 45 -3.16 -10.97 -3.53
C HIS A 45 -4.63 -11.04 -3.99
N PRO A 46 -5.59 -10.56 -3.17
CA PRO A 46 -7.01 -10.75 -3.41
C PRO A 46 -7.42 -10.11 -4.74
N LYS A 47 -8.14 -10.86 -5.58
CA LYS A 47 -8.53 -10.41 -6.94
C LYS A 47 -9.60 -9.31 -6.97
N SER A 48 -10.19 -8.98 -5.84
CA SER A 48 -11.20 -7.93 -5.71
C SER A 48 -11.29 -7.40 -4.27
N ILE A 49 -11.94 -6.25 -4.10
CA ILE A 49 -12.25 -5.69 -2.77
C ILE A 49 -13.13 -6.66 -1.96
N ARG A 50 -14.09 -7.33 -2.62
CA ARG A 50 -14.94 -8.34 -1.97
C ARG A 50 -14.10 -9.51 -1.44
N LYS A 51 -13.17 -10.01 -2.26
CA LYS A 51 -12.30 -11.11 -1.82
C LYS A 51 -11.39 -10.68 -0.67
N LEU A 52 -10.90 -9.45 -0.67
CA LEU A 52 -10.13 -8.92 0.46
C LEU A 52 -10.98 -8.86 1.74
N ALA A 53 -12.23 -8.41 1.64
CA ALA A 53 -13.16 -8.35 2.76
C ALA A 53 -13.44 -9.73 3.37
N GLU A 54 -13.56 -10.77 2.53
CA GLU A 54 -13.67 -12.16 2.98
C GLU A 54 -12.42 -12.64 3.76
N HIS A 55 -11.21 -12.31 3.30
CA HIS A 55 -9.97 -12.68 4.02
C HIS A 55 -9.84 -11.98 5.38
N LEU A 56 -10.36 -10.76 5.48
CA LEU A 56 -10.29 -9.95 6.68
C LEU A 56 -11.43 -10.22 7.67
N ASP A 57 -12.44 -11.00 7.28
CA ASP A 57 -13.71 -11.14 8.01
C ASP A 57 -14.33 -9.77 8.37
N ARG A 58 -14.39 -8.87 7.38
CA ARG A 58 -14.84 -7.48 7.56
C ARG A 58 -15.90 -7.09 6.53
N ASP A 59 -16.76 -6.15 6.93
CA ASP A 59 -17.71 -5.53 6.00
C ASP A 59 -17.00 -4.84 4.81
N ILE A 60 -17.56 -5.04 3.61
CA ILE A 60 -16.95 -4.58 2.35
C ILE A 60 -16.87 -3.05 2.25
N LYS A 61 -17.82 -2.32 2.85
CA LYS A 61 -17.82 -0.84 2.83
C LYS A 61 -16.67 -0.32 3.69
N ASN A 62 -16.49 -0.90 4.87
CA ASN A 62 -15.37 -0.53 5.76
C ASN A 62 -14.00 -0.82 5.11
N VAL A 63 -13.87 -1.96 4.42
CA VAL A 63 -12.64 -2.28 3.68
C VAL A 63 -12.42 -1.33 2.50
N PHE A 64 -13.49 -0.96 1.79
CA PHE A 64 -13.41 0.01 0.71
C PHE A 64 -12.94 1.38 1.20
N GLU A 65 -13.49 1.88 2.31
CA GLU A 65 -13.10 3.15 2.91
C GLU A 65 -11.62 3.16 3.31
N ASP A 66 -11.13 2.10 3.95
CA ASP A 66 -9.71 1.96 4.28
C ASP A 66 -8.82 1.95 3.03
N LEU A 67 -9.20 1.21 1.99
CA LEU A 67 -8.46 1.20 0.73
C LEU A 67 -8.44 2.56 0.04
N MET A 68 -9.51 3.36 0.14
CA MET A 68 -9.54 4.70 -0.41
C MET A 68 -8.59 5.65 0.31
N LEU A 69 -8.51 5.55 1.65
CA LEU A 69 -7.54 6.31 2.45
C LEU A 69 -6.11 5.88 2.11
N LEU A 70 -5.84 4.57 2.05
CA LEU A 70 -4.52 4.02 1.70
C LEU A 70 -4.11 4.42 0.28
N LYS A 71 -5.06 4.49 -0.66
CA LYS A 71 -4.82 4.98 -2.02
C LYS A 71 -4.48 6.46 -2.03
N LYS A 72 -5.17 7.29 -1.25
CA LYS A 72 -4.87 8.72 -1.12
C LYS A 72 -3.45 8.94 -0.60
N ALA A 73 -3.01 8.09 0.32
CA ALA A 73 -1.64 8.05 0.84
C ALA A 73 -0.62 7.41 -0.13
N ARG A 74 -1.03 7.00 -1.33
CA ARG A 74 -0.19 6.35 -2.36
C ARG A 74 0.45 5.03 -1.88
N LEU A 75 -0.15 4.38 -0.88
CA LEU A 75 0.29 3.09 -0.34
C LEU A 75 -0.21 1.92 -1.18
N ILE A 76 -1.41 2.07 -1.77
CA ILE A 76 -2.01 1.09 -2.66
C ILE A 76 -2.50 1.74 -3.95
N GLU A 77 -2.62 0.91 -4.98
CA GLU A 77 -3.32 1.25 -6.21
C GLU A 77 -4.42 0.24 -6.51
N PHE A 78 -5.38 0.65 -7.34
CA PHE A 78 -6.34 -0.27 -7.93
C PHE A 78 -5.94 -0.56 -9.36
N VAL A 79 -5.75 -1.84 -9.66
CA VAL A 79 -5.59 -2.32 -11.03
C VAL A 79 -6.87 -3.01 -11.48
N LYS A 80 -7.11 -2.99 -12.79
CA LYS A 80 -8.29 -3.62 -13.37
C LYS A 80 -8.03 -5.12 -13.50
N GLU A 81 -8.91 -5.93 -12.92
CA GLU A 81 -8.92 -7.39 -13.01
C GLU A 81 -10.27 -7.81 -13.60
N GLY A 82 -10.34 -7.89 -14.93
CA GLY A 82 -11.62 -8.03 -15.65
C GLY A 82 -12.56 -6.84 -15.37
N ARG A 83 -13.69 -7.10 -14.71
CA ARG A 83 -14.66 -6.07 -14.27
C ARG A 83 -14.41 -5.55 -12.85
N CYS A 84 -13.47 -6.14 -12.12
CA CYS A 84 -13.21 -5.86 -10.72
C CYS A 84 -12.06 -4.86 -10.53
N LYS A 85 -12.09 -4.14 -9.40
CA LYS A 85 -10.95 -3.38 -8.88
C LYS A 85 -10.14 -4.28 -7.94
N ARG A 86 -8.89 -4.55 -8.30
CA ARG A 86 -7.94 -5.32 -7.50
C ARG A 86 -7.00 -4.36 -6.76
N PRO A 87 -6.95 -4.39 -5.42
CA PRO A 87 -5.97 -3.60 -4.67
C PRO A 87 -4.57 -4.19 -4.81
N VAL A 88 -3.55 -3.35 -4.93
CA VAL A 88 -2.14 -3.74 -5.02
C VAL A 88 -1.28 -2.80 -4.18
N VAL A 89 -0.43 -3.36 -3.32
CA VAL A 89 0.61 -2.59 -2.61
C VAL A 89 1.80 -2.40 -3.54
N ARG A 90 2.24 -1.15 -3.74
CA ARG A 90 3.37 -0.82 -4.63
C ARG A 90 4.71 -0.70 -3.92
N LYS A 91 4.69 -0.50 -2.60
CA LYS A 91 5.86 -0.14 -1.80
C LYS A 91 6.13 -1.22 -0.78
N LYS A 92 7.38 -1.66 -0.68
CA LYS A 92 7.79 -2.73 0.23
C LYS A 92 8.14 -2.20 1.61
N ILE A 93 8.70 -1.00 1.66
CA ILE A 93 9.21 -0.35 2.87
C ILE A 93 8.59 1.05 2.93
N ILE A 94 8.10 1.43 4.11
CA ILE A 94 7.63 2.78 4.39
C ILE A 94 8.58 3.36 5.43
N VAL A 95 9.21 4.49 5.09
CA VAL A 95 10.10 5.22 5.99
C VAL A 95 9.37 6.48 6.41
N ILE A 96 9.08 6.57 7.71
CA ILE A 96 8.45 7.73 8.32
C ILE A 96 9.53 8.47 9.10
N ARG A 97 9.80 9.73 8.73
CA ARG A 97 10.72 10.57 9.50
C ARG A 97 9.94 11.17 10.68
N LEU A 98 10.32 10.76 11.89
CA LEU A 98 9.81 11.36 13.13
C LEU A 98 10.85 12.39 13.58
N GLU A 99 10.53 13.68 13.48
CA GLU A 99 11.33 14.76 14.08
C GLU A 99 11.16 14.86 15.60
#